data_AF-A0A2A5JMS5-F1
#
_entry.id   AF-A0A2A5JMS5-F1
#
_cell.length_a   1.000
_cell.length_b   1.000
_cell.length_c   1.000
_cell.angle_alpha   90.00
_cell.angle_beta   90.00
_cell.angle_gamma   90.00
#
_symmetry.space_group_name_H-M   'P 1'
#
loop_
_entity.id
_entity.type
_entity.pdbx_description
1 polymer ?
#
loop_
_entity_poly.entity_id
_entity_poly.type
_entity_poly.pdbx_seq_one_letter_code
_entity_poly.pdbx_strand_id
1 'polypeptide(L)'
;MENNYWFIILALVALLNLVVSIYLAKRSDLEVFQKVAQIILVWLIPVFAAIGLWLFHRSQDIPLGSSKPFGGGSSDSSNISGGGD
;
A
#
# COMPACT_ATOMS: atom_id res chain seq x y z
N MET A 1 -23.20 21.26 -7.99
CA MET A 1 -23.33 19.79 -7.85
C MET A 1 -21.96 19.28 -7.46
N GLU A 2 -21.83 18.78 -6.25
CA GLU A 2 -20.57 18.26 -5.72
C GLU A 2 -20.17 17.03 -6.54
N ASN A 3 -18.92 17.00 -7.01
CA ASN A 3 -18.44 16.10 -8.05
C ASN A 3 -18.40 14.64 -7.58
N ASN A 4 -19.50 13.90 -7.80
CA ASN A 4 -19.66 12.52 -7.36
C ASN A 4 -19.02 11.47 -8.29
N TYR A 5 -17.91 11.82 -8.96
CA TYR A 5 -17.26 10.98 -9.98
C TYR A 5 -16.66 9.68 -9.42
N TRP A 6 -16.43 9.61 -8.11
CA TRP A 6 -15.92 8.41 -7.44
C TRP A 6 -16.81 7.19 -7.65
N PHE A 7 -18.13 7.35 -7.60
CA PHE A 7 -19.05 6.25 -7.85
C PHE A 7 -19.01 5.78 -9.30
N ILE A 8 -18.81 6.70 -10.26
CA ILE A 8 -18.68 6.36 -11.68
C ILE A 8 -17.39 5.56 -11.90
N ILE A 9 -16.28 5.99 -11.33
CA ILE A 9 -14.99 5.28 -11.43
C ILE A 9 -15.10 3.89 -10.79
N LEU A 10 -15.69 3.78 -9.60
CA LEU A 10 -15.88 2.50 -8.92
C LEU A 10 -16.77 1.55 -9.74
N ALA A 11 -17.86 2.08 -10.33
CA ALA A 11 -18.73 1.31 -11.21
C ALA A 11 -18.01 0.81 -12.47
N LEU A 12 -17.18 1.65 -13.10
CA LEU A 12 -16.39 1.26 -14.28
C LEU A 12 -15.36 0.17 -13.95
N VAL A 13 -14.67 0.29 -12.81
CA VAL A 13 -13.71 -0.73 -12.34
C VAL A 13 -14.44 -2.03 -12.03
N ALA A 14 -15.57 -1.99 -11.31
CA ALA A 14 -16.37 -3.18 -11.02
C ALA A 14 -16.90 -3.85 -12.30
N LEU A 15 -17.35 -3.05 -13.27
CA LEU A 15 -17.82 -3.54 -14.57
C LEU A 15 -16.70 -4.25 -15.33
N LEU A 16 -15.49 -3.68 -15.35
CA LEU A 16 -14.33 -4.32 -15.98
C LEU A 16 -14.02 -5.68 -15.32
N ASN A 17 -13.97 -5.73 -13.99
CA ASN A 17 -13.72 -6.96 -13.23
C ASN A 17 -14.78 -8.02 -13.54
N LEU A 18 -16.05 -7.61 -13.67
CA LEU A 18 -17.16 -8.49 -14.01
C LEU A 18 -17.06 -9.01 -15.45
N VAL A 19 -16.75 -8.16 -16.44
CA VAL A 19 -16.55 -8.57 -17.84
C VAL A 19 -15.43 -9.60 -17.95
N VAL A 20 -14.30 -9.35 -17.28
CA VAL A 20 -13.16 -10.28 -17.23
C VAL A 20 -13.57 -11.58 -16.55
N SER A 21 -14.28 -11.53 -15.41
CA SER A 21 -14.78 -12.72 -14.72
C SER A 21 -15.68 -13.59 -15.61
N ILE A 22 -16.58 -12.98 -16.38
CA ILE A 22 -17.43 -13.69 -17.35
C ILE A 22 -16.59 -14.32 -18.46
N TYR A 23 -15.59 -13.59 -18.99
CA TYR A 23 -14.68 -14.12 -20.01
C TYR A 23 -13.93 -15.36 -19.50
N LEU A 24 -13.38 -15.31 -18.28
CA LEU A 24 -12.73 -16.46 -17.65
C LEU A 24 -13.71 -17.60 -17.38
N ALA A 25 -14.94 -17.30 -16.96
CA ALA A 25 -15.95 -18.33 -16.72
C ALA A 25 -16.26 -19.17 -17.98
N LYS A 26 -16.22 -18.53 -19.15
CA LYS A 26 -16.50 -19.14 -20.45
C LYS A 26 -15.32 -19.88 -21.09
N ARG A 27 -14.09 -19.73 -20.57
CA ARG A 27 -12.90 -20.44 -21.06
C ARG A 27 -13.04 -21.95 -20.84
N SER A 28 -12.95 -22.75 -21.90
CA SER A 28 -13.09 -24.22 -21.85
C SER A 28 -11.77 -24.98 -21.70
N ASP A 29 -10.66 -24.26 -21.79
CA ASP A 29 -9.27 -24.72 -21.73
C ASP A 29 -8.68 -24.74 -20.30
N LEU A 30 -9.43 -24.20 -19.32
CA LEU A 30 -9.00 -24.15 -17.92
C LEU A 30 -9.82 -25.12 -17.07
N GLU A 31 -9.13 -25.85 -16.19
CA GLU A 31 -9.78 -26.62 -15.12
C GLU A 31 -10.62 -25.72 -14.21
N VAL A 32 -11.70 -26.27 -13.65
CA VAL A 32 -12.66 -25.53 -12.82
C VAL A 32 -11.98 -24.83 -11.65
N PHE A 33 -11.03 -25.51 -10.97
CA PHE A 33 -10.30 -24.92 -9.85
C PHE A 33 -9.47 -23.69 -10.27
N GLN A 34 -8.71 -23.80 -11.35
CA GLN A 34 -7.88 -22.70 -11.85
C GLN A 34 -8.75 -21.51 -12.27
N LYS A 35 -9.86 -21.77 -12.95
CA LYS A 35 -10.84 -20.75 -13.34
C LYS A 35 -11.40 -20.00 -12.13
N VAL A 36 -11.82 -20.73 -11.09
CA VAL A 36 -12.34 -20.11 -9.86
C VAL A 36 -11.26 -19.29 -9.16
N ALA A 37 -10.05 -19.82 -9.03
CA ALA A 37 -8.93 -19.10 -8.43
C ALA A 37 -8.61 -17.81 -9.20
N GLN A 38 -8.56 -17.85 -10.53
CA GLN A 38 -8.30 -16.68 -11.34
C GLN A 38 -9.40 -15.62 -11.21
N ILE A 39 -10.68 -16.02 -11.17
CA ILE A 39 -11.79 -15.10 -10.92
C ILE A 39 -11.64 -14.44 -9.54
N ILE A 40 -11.31 -15.20 -8.49
CA ILE A 40 -11.06 -14.63 -7.15
C ILE A 40 -9.92 -13.61 -7.21
N LEU A 41 -8.82 -13.94 -7.90
CA LEU A 41 -7.67 -13.06 -8.03
C LEU A 41 -7.98 -11.75 -8.77
N VAL A 42 -8.85 -11.77 -9.79
CA VAL A 42 -9.29 -10.56 -10.50
C VAL A 42 -9.82 -9.52 -9.51
N TRP A 43 -10.62 -9.93 -8.52
CA TRP A 43 -11.17 -9.04 -7.49
C TRP A 43 -10.19 -8.72 -6.36
N LEU A 44 -9.31 -9.66 -6.03
CA LEU A 44 -8.47 -9.60 -4.84
C LEU A 44 -7.16 -8.84 -5.07
N ILE A 45 -6.55 -8.97 -6.25
CA ILE A 45 -5.29 -8.30 -6.60
C ILE A 45 -5.40 -6.77 -6.49
N PRO A 46 -6.43 -6.10 -7.01
CA PRO A 46 -6.56 -4.64 -6.88
C PRO A 46 -6.59 -4.17 -5.43
N VAL A 47 -7.24 -4.93 -4.53
CA VAL A 47 -7.33 -4.62 -3.10
C VAL A 47 -5.95 -4.72 -2.44
N PHE A 48 -5.24 -5.83 -2.66
CA PHE A 48 -3.90 -6.00 -2.11
C PHE A 48 -2.89 -5.01 -2.68
N ALA A 49 -2.97 -4.69 -3.98
CA ALA A 49 -2.13 -3.68 -4.60
C ALA A 49 -2.35 -2.31 -3.95
N ALA A 50 -3.61 -1.91 -3.73
CA ALA A 50 -3.95 -0.66 -3.05
C ALA A 50 -3.43 -0.62 -1.61
N ILE A 51 -3.63 -1.68 -0.83
CA ILE A 51 -3.11 -1.80 0.55
C ILE A 51 -1.59 -1.73 0.55
N GLY A 52 -0.92 -2.50 -0.33
CA GLY A 52 0.53 -2.55 -0.42
C GLY A 52 1.13 -1.19 -0.76
N LEU A 53 0.57 -0.50 -1.76
CA LEU A 53 0.99 0.86 -2.11
C LEU A 53 0.73 1.85 -0.98
N TRP A 54 -0.41 1.75 -0.28
CA TRP A 54 -0.70 2.61 0.86
C TRP A 54 0.32 2.42 2.00
N LEU A 55 0.61 1.17 2.37
CA LEU A 55 1.60 0.85 3.39
C LEU A 55 3.01 1.30 2.97
N PHE A 56 3.37 1.10 1.70
CA PHE A 56 4.65 1.52 1.15
C PHE A 56 4.83 3.04 1.24
N HIS A 57 3.86 3.84 0.78
CA HIS A 57 3.93 5.31 0.90
C HIS A 57 3.96 5.75 2.37
N ARG A 58 3.12 5.17 3.22
CA ARG A 58 3.11 5.46 4.66
C ARG A 58 4.46 5.19 5.34
N SER A 59 5.21 4.18 4.88
CA SER A 59 6.55 3.89 5.40
C SER A 59 7.59 4.96 5.02
N GLN A 60 7.32 5.74 3.98
CA GLN A 60 8.18 6.83 3.50
C GLN A 60 7.83 8.18 4.13
N ASP A 61 6.64 8.32 4.71
CA ASP A 61 6.20 9.53 5.42
C ASP A 61 6.91 9.74 6.77
N ILE A 62 8.00 9.01 7.05
CA ILE A 62 8.88 9.27 8.19
C ILE A 62 9.47 10.68 7.98
N PRO A 63 9.18 11.65 8.86
CA PRO A 63 9.65 13.01 8.68
C PRO A 63 11.19 13.01 8.63
N LEU A 64 11.76 13.71 7.64
CA LEU A 64 13.19 14.04 7.51
C LEU A 64 13.72 14.94 8.66
N GLY A 65 13.08 14.90 9.83
CA GLY A 65 13.31 15.75 10.99
C GLY A 65 13.54 14.95 12.27
N SER A 66 14.32 13.87 12.23
CA SER A 66 15.26 13.52 13.30
C SER A 66 16.12 12.36 12.82
N SER A 67 17.20 12.68 12.12
CA SER A 67 18.35 11.79 12.07
C SER A 67 18.87 11.64 13.51
N LYS A 68 18.30 10.72 14.28
CA LYS A 68 19.00 10.19 15.46
C LYS A 68 20.25 9.50 14.89
N PRO A 69 21.48 9.92 15.25
CA PRO A 69 22.67 9.24 14.77
C PRO A 69 22.58 7.78 15.21
N PHE A 70 22.54 6.87 14.25
CA PHE A 70 22.72 5.45 14.51
C PHE A 70 24.18 5.25 14.89
N GLY A 71 24.45 5.31 16.21
CA GLY A 71 25.80 5.39 16.77
C GLY A 71 25.85 6.28 18.00
N GLY A 72 24.92 6.11 18.94
CA GLY A 72 24.94 6.83 20.21
C GLY A 72 25.95 6.22 21.17
N GLY A 73 27.23 6.51 20.96
CA GLY A 73 28.26 6.30 21.97
C GLY A 73 27.96 7.13 23.22
N SER A 74 28.36 6.62 24.38
CA SER A 74 28.22 7.27 25.68
C SER A 74 28.72 8.71 25.62
N SER A 75 27.80 9.67 25.70
CA SER A 75 28.14 11.08 25.82
C SER A 75 28.41 11.36 27.30
N ASP A 76 29.65 11.19 27.73
CA ASP A 76 30.12 11.72 29.02
C ASP A 76 30.19 13.25 28.87
N SER A 77 29.12 13.94 29.28
CA SER A 77 29.16 15.38 29.49
C SER A 77 29.86 15.67 30.82
N SER A 78 31.18 15.74 30.81
CA SER A 78 31.96 16.33 31.90
C SER A 78 31.78 17.85 31.88
N ASN A 79 30.78 18.32 32.64
CA ASN A 79 30.61 19.74 32.95
C ASN A 79 31.75 20.18 33.90
N ILE A 80 32.89 20.59 33.33
CA ILE A 80 33.92 21.31 34.06
C ILE A 80 33.55 22.79 34.01
N SER A 81 32.85 23.25 35.04
CA SER A 81 32.70 24.67 35.35
C SER A 81 34.00 25.16 36.00
N GLY A 82 34.91 25.71 35.19
CA GLY A 82 36.05 26.47 35.67
C GLY A 82 35.58 27.86 36.15
N GLY A 83 35.33 27.99 37.45
CA GLY A 83 35.29 29.28 38.13
C GLY A 83 36.71 29.68 38.50
N GLY A 84 37.20 30.77 37.91
CA GLY A 84 38.50 31.33 38.20
C GLY A 84 38.36 32.55 39.09
N ASP A 85 38.85 32.42 40.32
CA ASP A 85 39.10 33.49 41.30
C ASP A 85 40.45 33.19 41.99
#